data_AF-A0AA92U6Y2-F1
#
_entry.id   AF-A0AA92U6Y2-F1
#
_cell.length_a   1.000
_cell.length_b   1.000
_cell.length_c   1.000
_cell.angle_alpha   90.00
_cell.angle_beta   90.00
_cell.angle_gamma   90.00
#
_symmetry.space_group_name_H-M   'P 1'
#
loop_
_entity.id
_entity.type
_entity.pdbx_description
1 polymer ?
#
loop_
_entity_poly.entity_id
_entity_poly.type
_entity_poly.pdbx_seq_one_letter_code
_entity_poly.pdbx_strand_id
1 'polypeptide(L)'
;MKILGISCHSIKMAVINSLNLAAYYLSGTAVSNKKVLKSLKDKYKGKRCFVVCNGPSLRTEDLTKIHNAGDISIAMNMIGRICKDTPWRPTFLNNTDACNYLMKNKKDSENTECTYRIMTPKRYLNSFSRKGKLVFIRLDGDRKFLDNPIFDIDITKPFPSIGTTTYECLEIAVYLGCSEIYIIGCDMSYKVNLNRDGSVTYNEAGRDHFYASEKEAAASTNLRPNPTWEMEIAYEAAAKASLENGYNIKNATRGGKLEYFPRVDFDSLF
;
A
#
# COMPACT_ATOMS: atom_id res chain seq x y z
N MET A 1 29.01 9.59 -9.71
CA MET A 1 30.16 8.69 -9.49
C MET A 1 29.72 7.24 -9.66
N LYS A 2 30.45 6.47 -10.48
CA LYS A 2 30.22 5.03 -10.70
C LYS A 2 31.47 4.26 -10.26
N ILE A 3 31.30 3.07 -9.68
CA ILE A 3 32.38 2.14 -9.35
C ILE A 3 32.12 0.88 -10.17
N LEU A 4 33.06 0.46 -11.01
CA LEU A 4 32.89 -0.69 -11.93
C LEU A 4 31.62 -0.60 -12.79
N GLY A 5 31.27 0.60 -13.27
CA GLY A 5 30.07 0.83 -14.08
C GLY A 5 28.75 0.93 -13.30
N ILE A 6 28.74 0.58 -12.01
CA ILE A 6 27.55 0.62 -11.14
C ILE A 6 27.47 1.97 -10.42
N SER A 7 26.27 2.54 -10.31
CA SER A 7 26.08 3.79 -9.59
C SER A 7 26.45 3.64 -8.10
N CYS A 8 27.18 4.60 -7.53
CA CYS A 8 27.53 4.59 -6.11
C CYS A 8 26.29 4.55 -5.20
N HIS A 9 25.17 5.14 -5.65
CA HIS A 9 23.89 5.07 -4.94
C HIS A 9 23.36 3.64 -4.87
N SER A 10 23.42 2.89 -5.97
CA SER A 10 23.00 1.48 -6.02
C SER A 10 23.83 0.61 -5.08
N ILE A 11 25.15 0.80 -5.06
CA ILE A 11 26.06 0.08 -4.14
C ILE A 11 25.71 0.42 -2.68
N LYS A 12 25.54 1.70 -2.36
CA LYS A 12 25.15 2.14 -1.01
C LYS A 12 23.84 1.50 -0.57
N MET A 13 22.82 1.47 -1.44
CA MET A 13 21.54 0.85 -1.13
C MET A 13 21.65 -0.67 -0.95
N ALA A 14 22.48 -1.35 -1.75
CA ALA A 14 22.75 -2.78 -1.58
C ALA A 14 23.37 -3.06 -0.21
N VAL A 15 24.38 -2.30 0.20
CA VAL A 15 25.01 -2.43 1.53
C VAL A 15 24.01 -2.20 2.65
N ILE A 16 23.22 -1.13 2.58
CA ILE A 16 22.18 -0.83 3.59
C ILE A 16 21.16 -1.97 3.69
N ASN A 17 20.70 -2.50 2.55
CA ASN A 17 19.76 -3.61 2.52
C ASN A 17 20.36 -4.88 3.13
N SER A 18 21.62 -5.21 2.81
CA SER A 18 22.33 -6.36 3.37
C SER A 18 22.48 -6.25 4.90
N LEU A 19 22.82 -5.07 5.41
CA LEU A 19 22.91 -4.82 6.86
C LEU A 19 21.56 -5.01 7.56
N ASN A 20 20.48 -4.49 6.98
CA ASN A 20 19.13 -4.67 7.51
C ASN A 20 18.71 -6.15 7.53
N LEU A 21 18.98 -6.88 6.44
CA LEU A 21 18.67 -8.30 6.34
C LEU A 21 19.47 -9.12 7.34
N ALA A 22 20.78 -8.87 7.44
CA ALA A 22 21.64 -9.54 8.43
C ALA A 22 21.11 -9.31 9.86
N ALA A 23 20.82 -8.07 10.23
CA ALA A 23 20.26 -7.75 11.54
C ALA A 23 18.89 -8.41 11.79
N TYR A 24 18.02 -8.47 10.78
CA TYR A 24 16.71 -9.11 10.86
C TYR A 24 16.81 -10.62 11.13
N TYR A 25 17.73 -11.32 10.46
CA TYR A 25 17.95 -12.76 10.67
C TYR A 25 18.70 -13.05 11.97
N LEU A 26 19.79 -12.33 12.25
CA LEU A 26 20.64 -12.56 13.43
C LEU A 26 19.94 -12.22 14.76
N SER A 27 18.96 -11.30 14.75
CA SER A 27 18.17 -10.97 15.94
C SER A 27 17.13 -12.02 16.33
N GLY A 28 16.92 -13.07 15.52
CA GLY A 28 15.83 -14.03 15.70
C GLY A 28 14.44 -13.50 15.29
N THR A 29 14.34 -12.23 14.88
CA THR A 29 13.07 -11.62 14.43
C THR A 29 12.46 -12.38 13.26
N ALA A 30 13.26 -12.94 12.35
CA ALA A 30 12.74 -13.76 11.26
C ALA A 30 11.88 -14.95 11.74
N VAL A 31 12.26 -15.60 12.84
CA VAL A 31 11.55 -16.76 13.40
C VAL A 31 10.26 -16.31 14.08
N SER A 32 10.31 -15.28 14.92
CA SER A 32 9.11 -14.76 15.60
C SER A 32 8.12 -14.16 14.60
N ASN A 33 8.62 -13.43 13.59
CA ASN A 33 7.81 -12.85 12.53
C ASN A 33 7.10 -13.92 11.69
N LYS A 34 7.75 -15.05 11.37
CA LYS A 34 7.10 -16.18 10.70
C LYS A 34 5.90 -16.72 11.51
N LYS A 35 6.01 -16.77 12.84
CA LYS A 35 4.90 -17.17 13.72
C LYS A 35 3.77 -16.13 13.69
N VAL A 36 4.11 -14.83 13.71
CA VAL A 36 3.14 -13.74 13.61
C VAL A 36 2.38 -13.78 12.28
N LEU A 37 3.09 -13.92 11.15
CA LEU A 37 2.43 -14.00 9.84
C LEU A 37 1.46 -15.19 9.77
N LYS A 38 1.87 -16.37 10.26
CA LYS A 38 0.97 -17.53 10.32
C LYS A 38 -0.25 -17.29 11.20
N SER A 39 -0.10 -16.60 12.33
CA SER A 39 -1.21 -16.29 13.23
C SER A 39 -2.17 -15.22 12.68
N LEU A 40 -1.79 -14.53 11.59
CA LEU A 40 -2.65 -13.56 10.92
C LEU A 40 -3.56 -14.21 9.88
N LYS A 41 -3.24 -15.41 9.39
CA LYS A 41 -4.07 -16.12 8.43
C LYS A 41 -5.46 -16.33 9.00
N ASP A 42 -6.49 -15.91 8.26
CA ASP A 42 -7.90 -16.04 8.63
C ASP A 42 -8.27 -15.37 9.98
N LYS A 43 -7.41 -14.49 10.52
CA LYS A 43 -7.63 -13.85 11.83
C LYS A 43 -8.92 -13.02 11.87
N TYR A 44 -9.32 -12.46 10.73
CA TYR A 44 -10.51 -11.63 10.58
C TYR A 44 -11.52 -12.30 9.64
N LYS A 45 -11.59 -13.65 9.70
CA LYS A 45 -12.54 -14.43 8.91
C LYS A 45 -13.98 -13.95 9.09
N GLY A 46 -14.66 -13.68 7.97
CA GLY A 46 -16.05 -13.22 7.99
C GLY A 46 -16.24 -11.75 8.38
N LYS A 47 -15.15 -10.98 8.57
CA LYS A 47 -15.22 -9.55 8.85
C LYS A 47 -15.12 -8.73 7.57
N ARG A 48 -15.80 -7.60 7.58
CA ARG A 48 -15.63 -6.52 6.61
C ARG A 48 -14.28 -5.83 6.81
N CYS A 49 -13.63 -5.45 5.71
CA CYS A 49 -12.37 -4.74 5.70
C CYS A 49 -12.39 -3.57 4.70
N PHE A 50 -11.88 -2.42 5.10
CA PHE A 50 -11.65 -1.27 4.22
C PHE A 50 -10.17 -1.15 3.85
N VAL A 51 -9.86 -1.19 2.56
CA VAL A 51 -8.55 -0.81 2.03
C VAL A 51 -8.57 0.70 1.75
N VAL A 52 -7.86 1.45 2.58
CA VAL A 52 -7.91 2.92 2.61
C VAL A 52 -6.70 3.49 1.87
N CYS A 53 -6.94 4.00 0.66
CA CYS A 53 -5.95 4.63 -0.21
C CYS A 53 -5.78 6.12 0.12
N ASN A 54 -4.90 6.81 -0.62
CA ASN A 54 -4.50 8.21 -0.33
C ASN A 54 -5.05 9.24 -1.31
N GLY A 55 -6.01 8.85 -2.16
CA GLY A 55 -6.54 9.70 -3.22
C GLY A 55 -7.39 10.87 -2.70
N PRO A 56 -7.61 11.90 -3.54
CA PRO A 56 -8.33 13.13 -3.18
C PRO A 56 -9.80 12.93 -2.77
N SER A 57 -10.45 11.84 -3.17
CA SER A 57 -11.84 11.56 -2.78
C SER A 57 -12.00 11.09 -1.33
N LEU A 58 -10.91 10.73 -0.64
CA LEU A 58 -10.96 10.28 0.74
C LEU A 58 -11.40 11.42 1.67
N ARG A 59 -12.40 11.15 2.51
CA ARG A 59 -12.93 12.11 3.48
C ARG A 59 -12.70 11.65 4.90
N THR A 60 -12.53 12.61 5.79
CA THR A 60 -12.38 12.37 7.23
C THR A 60 -13.63 11.71 7.82
N GLU A 61 -14.81 12.09 7.35
CA GLU A 61 -16.10 11.55 7.80
C GLU A 61 -16.24 10.06 7.47
N ASP A 62 -15.72 9.60 6.33
CA ASP A 62 -15.71 8.19 5.95
C ASP A 62 -14.92 7.36 6.95
N LEU A 63 -13.75 7.86 7.35
CA LEU A 63 -12.88 7.21 8.33
C LEU A 63 -13.53 7.17 9.72
N THR A 64 -14.22 8.24 10.12
CA THR A 64 -14.99 8.26 11.36
C THR A 64 -16.12 7.22 11.33
N LYS A 65 -16.83 7.02 10.21
CA LYS A 65 -17.85 5.95 10.07
C LYS A 65 -17.23 4.56 10.24
N ILE A 66 -16.11 4.29 9.56
CA ILE A 66 -15.36 3.02 9.69
C ILE A 66 -14.93 2.78 11.14
N HIS A 67 -14.42 3.81 11.82
CA HIS A 67 -14.05 3.73 13.23
C HIS A 67 -15.24 3.41 14.13
N ASN A 68 -16.36 4.12 13.96
CA ASN A 68 -17.55 3.94 14.79
C ASN A 68 -18.18 2.54 14.61
N ALA A 69 -18.11 1.98 13.41
CA ALA A 69 -18.56 0.62 13.13
C ALA A 69 -17.60 -0.48 13.64
N GLY A 70 -16.38 -0.11 14.03
CA GLY A 70 -15.36 -1.07 14.49
C GLY A 70 -14.81 -1.95 13.37
N ASP A 71 -14.89 -1.51 12.12
CA ASP A 71 -14.42 -2.27 10.96
C ASP A 71 -12.90 -2.37 10.90
N ILE A 72 -12.42 -3.46 10.31
CA ILE A 72 -10.99 -3.63 10.03
C ILE A 72 -10.63 -2.69 8.88
N SER A 73 -9.45 -2.08 8.97
CA SER A 73 -8.93 -1.29 7.85
C SER A 73 -7.45 -1.49 7.65
N ILE A 74 -7.07 -1.66 6.39
CA ILE A 74 -5.68 -1.67 5.92
C ILE A 74 -5.45 -0.38 5.17
N ALA A 75 -4.51 0.43 5.64
CA ALA A 75 -4.13 1.67 5.02
C ALA A 75 -2.65 1.66 4.66
N MET A 76 -2.19 2.66 3.91
CA MET A 76 -0.84 2.65 3.38
C MET A 76 -0.18 4.02 3.37
N ASN A 77 1.14 4.00 3.43
CA ASN A 77 1.98 5.15 3.16
C ASN A 77 1.65 6.36 4.05
N MET A 78 1.26 7.48 3.44
CA MET A 78 1.11 8.78 4.09
C MET A 78 -0.27 9.01 4.72
N ILE A 79 -1.06 7.95 4.88
CA ILE A 79 -2.43 8.03 5.41
C ILE A 79 -2.49 8.74 6.76
N GLY A 80 -1.43 8.65 7.58
CA GLY A 80 -1.34 9.31 8.88
C GLY A 80 -1.57 10.82 8.88
N ARG A 81 -1.44 11.48 7.73
CA ARG A 81 -1.70 12.92 7.58
C ARG A 81 -3.17 13.29 7.83
N ILE A 82 -4.11 12.36 7.68
CA ILE A 82 -5.54 12.57 7.96
C ILE A 82 -5.91 12.30 9.42
N CYS A 83 -5.08 11.54 10.15
CA CYS A 83 -5.40 11.03 11.49
C CYS A 83 -5.58 12.10 12.57
N LYS A 84 -5.15 13.34 12.33
CA LYS A 84 -5.38 14.47 13.25
C LYS A 84 -6.84 14.97 13.20
N ASP A 85 -7.55 14.68 12.12
CA ASP A 85 -8.90 15.20 11.86
C ASP A 85 -9.99 14.13 12.13
N THR A 86 -9.60 12.88 12.44
CA THR A 86 -10.51 11.76 12.74
C THR A 86 -10.00 10.91 13.91
N PRO A 87 -10.88 10.31 14.74
CA PRO A 87 -10.49 9.31 15.74
C PRO A 87 -9.97 8.00 15.13
N TRP A 88 -10.23 7.77 13.83
CA TRP A 88 -9.85 6.55 13.15
C TRP A 88 -8.33 6.32 13.15
N ARG A 89 -7.93 5.06 13.36
CA ARG A 89 -6.57 4.56 13.17
C ARG A 89 -6.63 3.23 12.43
N PRO A 90 -5.73 2.98 11.46
CA PRO A 90 -5.76 1.74 10.73
C PRO A 90 -5.40 0.54 11.61
N THR A 91 -6.11 -0.57 11.44
CA THR A 91 -5.71 -1.86 12.00
C THR A 91 -4.35 -2.29 11.45
N PHE A 92 -4.14 -2.13 10.15
CA PHE A 92 -2.88 -2.42 9.48
C PHE A 92 -2.40 -1.19 8.70
N LEU A 93 -1.16 -0.78 8.92
CA LEU A 93 -0.50 0.24 8.11
C LEU A 93 0.62 -0.39 7.27
N ASN A 94 0.45 -0.43 5.96
CA ASN A 94 1.43 -0.93 5.01
C ASN A 94 2.43 0.17 4.59
N ASN A 95 3.69 0.04 5.02
CA ASN A 95 4.78 0.98 4.72
C ASN A 95 5.91 0.29 3.94
N THR A 96 5.55 -0.34 2.83
CA THR A 96 6.48 -1.00 1.91
C THR A 96 7.09 -0.04 0.90
N ASP A 97 6.37 1.03 0.53
CA ASP A 97 6.81 2.01 -0.46
C ASP A 97 8.00 2.87 0.04
N ALA A 98 8.91 3.22 -0.88
CA ALA A 98 10.08 4.03 -0.59
C ALA A 98 9.75 5.44 -0.06
N CYS A 99 8.59 6.00 -0.38
CA CYS A 99 8.14 7.32 0.06
C CYS A 99 8.08 7.44 1.60
N ASN A 100 7.87 6.33 2.32
CA ASN A 100 7.83 6.26 3.79
C ASN A 100 9.17 6.57 4.48
N TYR A 101 10.25 6.57 3.70
CA TYR A 101 11.63 6.71 4.19
C TYR A 101 12.28 8.01 3.71
N LEU A 102 11.57 8.82 2.93
CA LEU A 102 12.02 10.17 2.58
C LEU A 102 12.03 11.04 3.84
N MET A 103 13.08 11.85 4.01
CA MET A 103 13.25 12.70 5.19
C MET A 103 12.00 13.55 5.51
N LYS A 104 11.36 14.12 4.48
CA LYS A 104 10.14 14.93 4.61
C LYS A 104 8.90 14.16 5.10
N ASN A 105 8.84 12.85 4.86
CA ASN A 105 7.70 11.99 5.15
C ASN A 105 7.91 11.11 6.39
N LYS A 106 9.17 10.99 6.82
CA LYS A 106 9.60 10.04 7.84
C LYS A 106 8.78 10.20 9.13
N LYS A 107 8.64 11.44 9.62
CA LYS A 107 7.96 11.71 10.90
C LYS A 107 6.47 11.35 10.85
N ASP A 108 5.77 11.72 9.78
CA ASP A 108 4.34 11.37 9.60
C ASP A 108 4.18 9.85 9.61
N SER A 109 4.98 9.17 8.81
CA SER A 109 4.95 7.72 8.70
C SER A 109 5.29 7.05 10.03
N GLU A 110 6.37 7.45 10.73
CA GLU A 110 6.79 6.90 12.03
C GLU A 110 5.72 7.05 13.12
N ASN A 111 5.09 8.22 13.20
CA ASN A 111 4.15 8.57 14.27
C ASN A 111 2.71 8.09 14.03
N THR A 112 2.38 7.62 12.82
CA THR A 112 1.03 7.12 12.54
C THR A 112 0.71 5.93 13.44
N GLU A 113 -0.27 6.09 14.34
CA GLU A 113 -0.71 5.00 15.20
C GLU A 113 -1.46 3.95 14.39
N CYS A 114 -1.19 2.68 14.69
CA CYS A 114 -1.82 1.52 14.07
C CYS A 114 -1.67 0.31 14.99
N THR A 115 -2.52 -0.72 14.83
CA THR A 115 -2.35 -1.97 15.58
C THR A 115 -1.16 -2.76 15.07
N TYR A 116 -1.07 -2.94 13.75
CA TYR A 116 0.00 -3.63 13.05
C TYR A 116 0.64 -2.73 12.02
N ARG A 117 1.97 -2.73 11.99
CA ARG A 117 2.74 -2.02 10.98
C ARG A 117 3.48 -3.01 10.10
N ILE A 118 3.14 -2.99 8.82
CA ILE A 118 3.73 -3.87 7.82
C ILE A 118 4.90 -3.15 7.15
N MET A 119 6.06 -3.78 7.15
CA MET A 119 7.31 -3.29 6.54
C MET A 119 8.03 -4.43 5.83
N THR A 120 9.12 -4.13 5.13
CA THR A 120 10.00 -5.16 4.57
C THR A 120 11.23 -5.38 5.44
N PRO A 121 11.80 -6.61 5.50
CA PRO A 121 13.06 -6.86 6.21
C PRO A 121 14.23 -5.95 5.78
N LYS A 122 14.20 -5.43 4.55
CA LYS A 122 15.19 -4.45 4.04
C LYS A 122 15.17 -3.11 4.82
N ARG A 123 14.18 -2.91 5.70
CA ARG A 123 13.96 -1.70 6.51
C ARG A 123 13.96 -2.00 8.01
N TYR A 124 14.41 -3.19 8.43
CA TYR A 124 14.38 -3.65 9.80
C TYR A 124 14.98 -2.67 10.82
N LEU A 125 16.19 -2.16 10.59
CA LEU A 125 16.83 -1.19 11.49
C LEU A 125 16.10 0.17 11.52
N ASN A 126 15.35 0.50 10.47
CA ASN A 126 14.52 1.71 10.40
C ASN A 126 13.11 1.52 11.02
N SER A 127 12.83 0.36 11.60
CA SER A 127 11.51 0.03 12.14
C SER A 127 11.35 0.34 13.62
N PHE A 128 12.44 0.41 14.39
CA PHE A 128 12.40 0.48 15.85
C PHE A 128 11.74 1.75 16.42
N SER A 129 11.75 2.84 15.67
CA SER A 129 11.08 4.10 16.04
C SER A 129 9.59 4.12 15.73
N ARG A 130 9.05 3.10 15.06
CA ARG A 130 7.71 3.15 14.46
C ARG A 130 6.63 2.61 15.39
N LYS A 131 5.48 3.27 15.40
CA LYS A 131 4.30 2.87 16.20
C LYS A 131 3.62 1.62 15.64
N GLY A 132 3.04 0.80 16.52
CA GLY A 132 2.32 -0.42 16.17
C GLY A 132 3.18 -1.69 16.23
N LYS A 133 2.54 -2.84 16.27
CA LYS A 133 3.23 -4.14 16.27
C LYS A 133 3.87 -4.38 14.90
N LEU A 134 5.19 -4.47 14.86
CA LEU A 134 5.94 -4.68 13.62
C LEU A 134 5.67 -6.07 13.03
N VAL A 135 5.38 -6.09 11.72
CA VAL A 135 5.19 -7.28 10.89
C VAL A 135 6.02 -7.08 9.63
N PHE A 136 6.84 -8.07 9.28
CA PHE A 136 7.73 -7.99 8.14
C PHE A 136 7.29 -8.94 7.03
N ILE A 137 6.91 -8.40 5.88
CA ILE A 137 6.58 -9.18 4.70
C ILE A 137 7.72 -9.15 3.67
N ARG A 138 7.83 -10.20 2.86
CA ARG A 138 8.82 -10.27 1.79
C ARG A 138 8.09 -10.03 0.47
N LEU A 139 8.55 -9.03 -0.26
CA LEU A 139 8.00 -8.66 -1.57
C LEU A 139 8.98 -9.07 -2.66
N ASP A 140 8.45 -9.58 -3.76
CA ASP A 140 9.15 -9.80 -5.02
C ASP A 140 8.66 -8.79 -6.06
N GLY A 141 9.46 -7.74 -6.27
CA GLY A 141 9.15 -6.65 -7.20
C GLY A 141 9.73 -6.84 -8.59
N ASP A 142 9.97 -8.09 -9.00
CA ASP A 142 10.46 -8.42 -10.34
C ASP A 142 9.45 -7.94 -11.40
N ARG A 143 9.93 -7.17 -12.38
CA ARG A 143 9.08 -6.58 -13.42
C ARG A 143 8.45 -7.62 -14.33
N LYS A 144 8.92 -8.87 -14.34
CA LYS A 144 8.27 -9.97 -15.08
C LYS A 144 6.81 -10.19 -14.66
N PHE A 145 6.44 -9.82 -13.43
CA PHE A 145 5.06 -9.91 -12.96
C PHE A 145 4.15 -8.88 -13.61
N LEU A 146 4.68 -7.85 -14.28
CA LEU A 146 3.85 -6.96 -15.11
C LEU A 146 3.40 -7.63 -16.41
N ASP A 147 4.17 -8.59 -16.92
CA ASP A 147 3.77 -9.34 -18.12
C ASP A 147 2.92 -10.57 -17.78
N ASN A 148 3.14 -11.15 -16.58
CA ASN A 148 2.38 -12.28 -16.05
C ASN A 148 2.01 -12.03 -14.58
N PRO A 149 0.96 -11.22 -14.31
CA PRO A 149 0.61 -10.85 -12.95
C PRO A 149 0.04 -12.04 -12.18
N ILE A 150 0.44 -12.13 -10.91
CA ILE A 150 0.03 -13.19 -9.99
C ILE A 150 -0.49 -12.51 -8.72
N PHE A 151 -1.71 -12.87 -8.32
CA PHE A 151 -2.33 -12.46 -7.05
C PHE A 151 -2.09 -13.58 -6.03
N ASP A 152 -1.09 -13.41 -5.17
CA ASP A 152 -0.68 -14.44 -4.20
C ASP A 152 -0.94 -13.96 -2.79
N ILE A 153 -1.82 -14.66 -2.09
CA ILE A 153 -2.25 -14.28 -0.76
C ILE A 153 -1.33 -14.84 0.33
N ASP A 154 -0.41 -15.77 0.03
CA ASP A 154 0.47 -16.33 1.07
C ASP A 154 1.60 -15.36 1.42
N ILE A 155 1.30 -14.41 2.30
CA ILE A 155 2.26 -13.40 2.79
C ILE A 155 3.39 -13.98 3.67
N THR A 156 3.40 -15.30 3.93
CA THR A 156 4.47 -15.96 4.72
C THR A 156 5.74 -16.22 3.89
N LYS A 157 5.60 -16.25 2.57
CA LYS A 157 6.67 -16.36 1.57
C LYS A 157 6.85 -15.03 0.82
N PRO A 158 7.93 -14.85 0.03
CA PRO A 158 7.98 -13.74 -0.91
C PRO A 158 6.79 -13.84 -1.87
N PHE A 159 6.03 -12.74 -2.01
CA PHE A 159 4.90 -12.67 -2.94
C PHE A 159 5.07 -11.48 -3.91
N PRO A 160 4.47 -11.54 -5.10
CA PRO A 160 4.60 -10.50 -6.12
C PRO A 160 4.13 -9.13 -5.61
N SER A 161 4.86 -8.06 -5.94
CA SER A 161 4.44 -6.68 -5.70
C SER A 161 4.65 -5.87 -6.97
N ILE A 162 3.54 -5.41 -7.55
CA ILE A 162 3.51 -4.68 -8.82
C ILE A 162 2.51 -3.53 -8.77
N GLY A 163 2.78 -2.48 -9.54
CA GLY A 163 1.86 -1.37 -9.82
C GLY A 163 1.56 -0.43 -8.67
N THR A 164 1.11 -0.94 -7.51
CA THR A 164 0.56 -0.13 -6.43
C THR A 164 0.60 -0.84 -5.08
N THR A 165 0.92 -0.10 -4.01
CA THR A 165 0.80 -0.61 -2.62
C THR A 165 -0.63 -1.08 -2.30
N THR A 166 -1.65 -0.59 -3.03
CA THR A 166 -3.03 -1.03 -2.87
C THR A 166 -3.18 -2.51 -3.23
N TYR A 167 -2.45 -3.01 -4.22
CA TYR A 167 -2.46 -4.42 -4.62
C TYR A 167 -1.99 -5.32 -3.48
N GLU A 168 -0.86 -4.97 -2.85
CA GLU A 168 -0.36 -5.67 -1.67
C GLU A 168 -1.39 -5.66 -0.53
N CYS A 169 -2.09 -4.53 -0.33
CA CYS A 169 -3.11 -4.42 0.71
C CYS A 169 -4.32 -5.32 0.44
N LEU A 170 -4.69 -5.55 -0.82
CA LEU A 170 -5.75 -6.48 -1.21
C LEU A 170 -5.32 -7.93 -0.93
N GLU A 171 -4.09 -8.32 -1.29
CA GLU A 171 -3.55 -9.65 -0.99
C GLU A 171 -3.52 -9.90 0.53
N ILE A 172 -3.10 -8.90 1.31
CA ILE A 172 -3.13 -8.95 2.78
C ILE A 172 -4.58 -9.08 3.29
N ALA A 173 -5.53 -8.30 2.77
CA ALA A 173 -6.93 -8.36 3.19
C ALA A 173 -7.52 -9.77 3.01
N VAL A 174 -7.22 -10.40 1.87
CA VAL A 174 -7.67 -11.77 1.58
C VAL A 174 -6.97 -12.78 2.49
N TYR A 175 -5.67 -12.65 2.72
CA TYR A 175 -4.93 -13.53 3.64
C TYR A 175 -5.48 -13.49 5.08
N LEU A 176 -5.94 -12.32 5.51
CA LEU A 176 -6.58 -12.13 6.81
C LEU A 176 -7.97 -12.79 6.92
N GLY A 177 -8.51 -13.30 5.81
CA GLY A 177 -9.80 -14.01 5.72
C GLY A 177 -11.02 -13.09 5.60
N CYS A 178 -10.84 -11.81 5.33
CA CYS A 178 -11.94 -10.85 5.25
C CYS A 178 -12.96 -11.26 4.17
N SER A 179 -14.25 -11.22 4.50
CA SER A 179 -15.33 -11.70 3.61
C SER A 179 -15.90 -10.62 2.72
N GLU A 180 -15.72 -9.35 3.07
CA GLU A 180 -16.10 -8.21 2.24
C GLU A 180 -14.98 -7.17 2.29
N ILE A 181 -14.41 -6.84 1.13
CA ILE A 181 -13.25 -5.95 1.03
C ILE A 181 -13.66 -4.73 0.21
N TYR A 182 -13.62 -3.55 0.82
CA TYR A 182 -14.03 -2.30 0.19
C TYR A 182 -12.84 -1.38 -0.01
N ILE A 183 -12.59 -0.96 -1.25
CA ILE A 183 -11.55 0.02 -1.58
C ILE A 183 -12.15 1.42 -1.48
N ILE A 184 -11.50 2.33 -0.74
CA ILE A 184 -11.89 3.75 -0.67
C ILE A 184 -10.69 4.67 -0.91
N GLY A 185 -10.95 5.86 -1.44
CA GLY A 185 -9.91 6.85 -1.73
C GLY A 185 -8.96 6.44 -2.85
N CYS A 186 -9.38 5.58 -3.79
CA CYS A 186 -8.57 5.14 -4.92
C CYS A 186 -9.05 5.78 -6.23
N ASP A 187 -8.65 7.02 -6.46
CA ASP A 187 -9.18 7.84 -7.56
C ASP A 187 -8.59 7.50 -8.94
N MET A 188 -7.36 7.00 -9.02
CA MET A 188 -6.64 6.74 -10.29
C MET A 188 -6.61 7.92 -11.30
N SER A 189 -6.86 9.15 -10.84
CA SER A 189 -6.90 10.35 -11.68
C SER A 189 -5.64 11.20 -11.46
N TYR A 190 -4.46 10.65 -11.74
CA TYR A 190 -3.20 11.38 -11.57
C TYR A 190 -2.98 12.40 -12.69
N LYS A 191 -2.41 13.56 -12.36
CA LYS A 191 -2.18 14.65 -13.33
C LYS A 191 -1.18 14.29 -14.43
N VAL A 192 -0.15 13.53 -14.09
CA VAL A 192 0.93 13.12 -14.99
C VAL A 192 1.10 11.61 -14.94
N ASN A 193 0.98 10.96 -16.10
CA ASN A 193 1.00 9.50 -16.23
C ASN A 193 2.08 9.04 -17.19
N LEU A 194 2.79 7.97 -16.83
CA LEU A 194 3.63 7.20 -17.74
C LEU A 194 2.74 6.17 -18.42
N ASN A 195 2.86 6.00 -19.74
CA ASN A 195 2.23 4.95 -20.50
C ASN A 195 3.19 3.77 -20.71
N ARG A 196 2.65 2.61 -21.11
CA ARG A 196 3.43 1.38 -21.32
C ARG A 196 4.51 1.52 -22.40
N ASP A 197 4.27 2.35 -23.42
CA ASP A 197 5.22 2.67 -24.49
C ASP A 197 6.30 3.69 -24.09
N GLY A 198 6.27 4.16 -22.84
CA GLY A 198 7.20 5.17 -22.31
C GLY A 198 6.78 6.61 -22.57
N SER A 199 5.68 6.85 -23.29
CA SER A 199 5.12 8.20 -23.48
C SER A 199 4.52 8.74 -22.18
N VAL A 200 4.44 10.07 -22.06
CA VAL A 200 3.88 10.75 -20.88
C VAL A 200 2.64 11.51 -21.28
N THR A 201 1.55 11.31 -20.53
CA THR A 201 0.29 12.04 -20.72
C THR A 201 -0.01 12.95 -19.54
N TYR A 202 -0.66 14.07 -19.85
CA TYR A 202 -1.09 15.08 -18.90
C TYR A 202 -2.61 15.20 -18.96
N ASN A 203 -3.25 15.41 -17.81
CA ASN A 203 -4.68 15.72 -17.75
C ASN A 203 -4.95 16.87 -16.79
N GLU A 204 -6.22 17.29 -16.72
CA GLU A 204 -6.68 18.40 -15.87
C GLU A 204 -7.08 17.95 -14.45
N ALA A 205 -6.63 16.79 -13.99
CA ALA A 205 -6.91 16.36 -12.62
C ALA A 205 -6.37 17.36 -11.61
N GLY A 206 -7.12 17.57 -10.52
CA GLY A 206 -6.76 18.49 -9.44
C GLY A 206 -5.55 18.00 -8.65
N ARG A 207 -5.80 17.28 -7.55
CA ARG A 207 -4.76 16.79 -6.63
C ARG A 207 -4.60 15.28 -6.74
N ASP A 208 -3.37 14.78 -6.78
CA ASP A 208 -3.09 13.33 -6.82
C ASP A 208 -3.40 12.62 -5.49
N HIS A 209 -3.32 13.35 -4.37
CA HIS A 209 -3.54 12.84 -3.02
C HIS A 209 -4.32 13.83 -2.15
N PHE A 210 -5.04 13.35 -1.13
CA PHE A 210 -5.81 14.21 -0.22
C PHE A 210 -4.94 15.26 0.51
N TYR A 211 -3.68 14.91 0.79
CA TYR A 211 -2.74 15.75 1.55
C TYR A 211 -1.85 16.63 0.68
N ALA A 212 -1.86 16.48 -0.64
CA ALA A 212 -1.04 17.33 -1.49
C ALA A 212 -1.63 18.75 -1.47
N SER A 213 -0.81 19.76 -1.16
CA SER A 213 -1.15 21.12 -1.60
C SER A 213 -1.04 21.23 -3.12
N GLU A 214 -1.69 22.20 -3.76
CA GLU A 214 -1.48 22.46 -5.20
C GLU A 214 0.00 22.68 -5.53
N LYS A 215 0.76 23.27 -4.59
CA LYS A 215 2.22 23.48 -4.71
C LYS A 215 3.03 22.19 -4.56
N GLU A 216 2.59 21.22 -3.76
CA GLU A 216 3.21 19.88 -3.67
C GLU A 216 2.83 18.99 -4.86
N ALA A 217 1.60 19.12 -5.36
CA ALA A 217 1.13 18.52 -6.61
C ALA A 217 1.80 19.17 -7.84
N ALA A 218 2.25 20.43 -7.75
CA ALA A 218 3.12 21.08 -8.73
C ALA A 218 4.61 20.75 -8.50
N ALA A 219 5.06 20.44 -7.28
CA ALA A 219 6.43 19.98 -7.06
C ALA A 219 6.64 18.52 -7.50
N SER A 220 5.58 17.69 -7.50
CA SER A 220 5.60 16.40 -8.19
C SER A 220 5.71 16.52 -9.71
N THR A 221 5.44 17.71 -10.29
CA THR A 221 5.69 18.01 -11.72
C THR A 221 7.16 18.35 -12.04
N ASN A 222 8.10 18.06 -11.15
CA ASN A 222 9.49 17.77 -11.56
C ASN A 222 9.66 16.29 -12.03
N LEU A 223 8.51 15.64 -12.33
CA LEU A 223 8.21 14.48 -13.17
C LEU A 223 8.94 13.18 -12.82
N ARG A 224 8.42 12.47 -11.82
CA ARG A 224 8.26 11.01 -11.97
C ARG A 224 6.79 10.77 -12.35
N PRO A 225 6.47 10.61 -13.65
CA PRO A 225 5.11 10.29 -14.07
C PRO A 225 4.63 9.02 -13.37
N ASN A 226 3.36 8.98 -12.97
CA ASN A 226 2.79 7.82 -12.31
C ASN A 226 2.58 6.69 -13.33
N PRO A 227 3.10 5.48 -13.10
CA PRO A 227 2.93 4.37 -14.03
C PRO A 227 1.54 3.74 -13.88
N THR A 228 0.49 4.47 -14.30
CA THR A 228 -0.90 4.00 -14.15
C THR A 228 -1.17 2.71 -14.90
N TRP A 229 -0.51 2.47 -16.02
CA TRP A 229 -0.60 1.20 -16.74
C TRP A 229 -0.14 0.00 -15.88
N GLU A 230 0.84 0.19 -14.98
CA GLU A 230 1.25 -0.87 -14.05
C GLU A 230 0.18 -1.10 -12.97
N MET A 231 -0.50 -0.02 -12.54
CA MET A 231 -1.61 -0.11 -11.60
C MET A 231 -2.81 -0.83 -12.22
N GLU A 232 -3.11 -0.54 -13.48
CA GLU A 232 -4.17 -1.19 -14.26
C GLU A 232 -3.96 -2.70 -14.32
N ILE A 233 -2.74 -3.15 -14.67
CA ILE A 233 -2.37 -4.57 -14.67
C ILE A 233 -2.57 -5.20 -13.28
N ALA A 234 -2.14 -4.51 -12.22
CA ALA A 234 -2.31 -5.00 -10.85
C ALA A 234 -3.79 -5.12 -10.47
N TYR A 235 -4.61 -4.10 -10.75
CA TYR A 235 -6.03 -4.13 -10.42
C TYR A 235 -6.82 -5.15 -11.25
N GLU A 236 -6.49 -5.32 -12.52
CA GLU A 236 -7.07 -6.35 -13.38
C GLU A 236 -6.77 -7.76 -12.82
N ALA A 237 -5.52 -8.02 -12.43
CA ALA A 237 -5.14 -9.29 -11.84
C ALA A 237 -5.84 -9.57 -10.51
N ALA A 238 -5.96 -8.56 -9.65
CA ALA A 238 -6.69 -8.67 -8.40
C ALA A 238 -8.19 -8.92 -8.63
N ALA A 239 -8.82 -8.21 -9.57
CA ALA A 239 -10.22 -8.40 -9.91
C ALA A 239 -10.49 -9.79 -10.50
N LYS A 240 -9.62 -10.27 -11.38
CA LYS A 240 -9.68 -11.64 -11.92
C LYS A 240 -9.57 -12.68 -10.81
N ALA A 241 -8.58 -12.56 -9.93
CA ALA A 241 -8.43 -13.46 -8.79
C ALA A 241 -9.64 -13.41 -7.85
N SER A 242 -10.22 -12.22 -7.66
CA SER A 242 -11.45 -11.99 -6.90
C SER A 242 -12.61 -12.81 -7.46
N LEU A 243 -12.82 -12.75 -8.78
CA LEU A 243 -13.87 -13.47 -9.48
C LEU A 243 -13.66 -15.00 -9.43
N GLU A 244 -12.44 -15.46 -9.71
CA GLU A 244 -12.11 -16.89 -9.78
C GLU A 244 -12.17 -17.59 -8.42
N ASN A 245 -11.82 -16.89 -7.34
CA ASN A 245 -11.74 -17.48 -6.00
C ASN A 245 -12.88 -17.03 -5.07
N GLY A 246 -13.78 -16.16 -5.53
CA GLY A 246 -14.90 -15.64 -4.74
C GLY A 246 -14.49 -14.64 -3.65
N TYR A 247 -13.35 -13.95 -3.81
CA TYR A 247 -13.03 -12.83 -2.94
C TYR A 247 -14.01 -11.69 -3.29
N ASN A 248 -14.68 -11.12 -2.29
CA ASN A 248 -15.72 -10.11 -2.51
C ASN A 248 -15.12 -8.71 -2.41
N ILE A 249 -14.28 -8.35 -3.39
CA ILE A 249 -13.61 -7.04 -3.46
C ILE A 249 -14.47 -6.07 -4.25
N LYS A 250 -14.79 -4.91 -3.66
CA LYS A 250 -15.64 -3.87 -4.26
C LYS A 250 -14.98 -2.50 -4.16
N ASN A 251 -15.27 -1.63 -5.13
CA ASN A 251 -14.86 -0.24 -5.10
C ASN A 251 -15.96 0.63 -4.45
N ALA A 252 -15.68 1.19 -3.28
CA ALA A 252 -16.53 2.15 -2.58
C ALA A 252 -15.94 3.58 -2.65
N THR A 253 -14.95 3.82 -3.50
CA THR A 253 -14.40 5.17 -3.74
C THR A 253 -15.48 6.05 -4.38
N ARG A 254 -15.61 7.29 -3.91
CA ARG A 254 -16.51 8.27 -4.55
C ARG A 254 -15.87 8.78 -5.84
N GLY A 255 -16.44 8.33 -6.97
CA GLY A 255 -15.91 8.65 -8.30
C GLY A 255 -14.59 7.94 -8.60
N GLY A 256 -13.66 8.66 -9.24
CA GLY A 256 -12.39 8.13 -9.70
C GLY A 256 -12.50 7.28 -10.98
N LYS A 257 -11.38 6.67 -11.38
CA LYS A 257 -11.22 5.87 -12.61
C LYS A 257 -10.92 4.39 -12.34
N LEU A 258 -11.07 3.94 -11.08
CA LEU A 258 -10.91 2.53 -10.73
C LEU A 258 -12.16 1.73 -11.11
N GLU A 259 -12.15 1.10 -12.29
CA GLU A 259 -13.31 0.39 -12.84
C GLU A 259 -13.16 -1.15 -12.90
N TYR A 260 -12.09 -1.70 -12.33
CA TYR A 260 -11.84 -3.15 -12.35
C TYR A 260 -12.68 -3.95 -11.34
N PHE A 261 -13.21 -3.29 -10.30
CA PHE A 261 -14.00 -3.93 -9.24
C PHE A 261 -15.45 -3.44 -9.26
N PRO A 262 -16.45 -4.28 -8.90
CA PRO A 262 -17.82 -3.85 -8.77
C PRO A 262 -17.94 -2.63 -7.84
N ARG A 263 -18.61 -1.59 -8.31
CA ARG A 263 -18.77 -0.34 -7.57
C ARG A 263 -19.98 -0.39 -6.64
N VAL A 264 -19.83 0.17 -5.45
CA VAL A 264 -20.92 0.35 -4.47
C VAL A 264 -20.90 1.76 -3.91
N ASP A 265 -22.07 2.24 -3.48
CA ASP A 265 -22.15 3.49 -2.73
C ASP A 265 -21.63 3.26 -1.30
N PHE A 266 -20.59 3.99 -0.90
CA PHE A 266 -20.03 3.93 0.43
C PHE A 266 -21.07 4.24 1.52
N ASP A 267 -21.95 5.20 1.26
CA ASP A 267 -22.90 5.67 2.27
C ASP A 267 -24.00 4.63 2.54
N SER A 268 -24.23 3.70 1.61
CA SER A 268 -25.14 2.55 1.78
C SER A 268 -24.58 1.42 2.67
N LEU A 269 -23.30 1.50 3.06
CA LEU A 269 -22.63 0.48 3.87
C LEU A 269 -22.82 0.69 5.39
N PHE A 270 -23.48 1.77 5.82
CA PHE A 270 -23.62 2.19 7.22
C PHE A 270 -25.07 2.55 7.57
#